data_AF-A0A075GSI0-F1
#
_entry.id   AF-A0A075GSI0-F1
#
_cell.length_a   1.000
_cell.length_b   1.000
_cell.length_c   1.000
_cell.angle_alpha   90.00
_cell.angle_beta   90.00
_cell.angle_gamma   90.00
#
_symmetry.space_group_name_H-M   'P 1'
#
loop_
_entity.id
_entity.type
_entity.pdbx_description
1 polymer ?
#
loop_
_entity_poly.entity_id
_entity_poly.type
_entity_poly.pdbx_seq_one_letter_code
_entity_poly.pdbx_strand_id
1 'polypeptide(L)'
;MTTDFQSVLKGKTPLAYLRVSSSEQAAKGSGIRSQKDEIEKWLKAHGIRKKPKYFQEQVSGGKAEDLRKQFTAMLRHLFEQKDPSKFFILMRDFTRWSRHTIYGPHAARQLYDNGVEIVSTIDNASTGHSTRPDPNGEFLFGLWMALGGRERTGAAEKIRTGIESAKGLGRVGGQPLDPDQPWETMVANWYRFELPRGADEKIGYKQASNDWKVTRGWVRGALDRFRRFKTWLIAHDMEVQPELNRWLEVMERLREVKRVHGKGSDIFREAQASTSGILKKPELYWSLVDKVGTEKAFAELEVKFR
;
A
#
# COMPACT_ATOMS: atom_id res chain seq x y z
N MET A 1 -39.17 12.62 -4.02
CA MET A 1 -39.56 12.66 -2.59
C MET A 1 -38.43 13.34 -1.83
N THR A 2 -38.72 14.38 -1.07
CA THR A 2 -37.74 15.03 -0.18
C THR A 2 -37.87 14.46 1.22
N THR A 3 -36.78 13.93 1.78
CA THR A 3 -36.74 13.51 3.18
C THR A 3 -36.96 14.73 4.08
N ASP A 4 -37.93 14.67 4.98
CA ASP A 4 -38.13 15.72 5.98
C ASP A 4 -37.05 15.61 7.07
N PHE A 5 -35.89 16.22 6.81
CA PHE A 5 -34.78 16.29 7.74
C PHE A 5 -35.14 16.97 9.06
N GLN A 6 -36.14 17.86 9.09
CA GLN A 6 -36.50 18.60 10.29
C GLN A 6 -37.21 17.69 11.32
N SER A 7 -38.06 16.76 10.89
CA SER A 7 -38.63 15.75 11.79
C SER A 7 -37.63 14.63 12.11
N VAL A 8 -36.93 14.12 11.11
CA VAL A 8 -35.98 12.99 11.26
C VAL A 8 -34.82 13.31 12.20
N LEU A 9 -34.18 14.47 12.02
CA LEU A 9 -32.99 14.86 12.79
C LEU A 9 -33.35 15.67 14.05
N LYS A 10 -34.64 15.77 14.40
CA LYS A 10 -35.12 16.57 15.52
C LYS A 10 -34.48 16.11 16.83
N GLY A 11 -33.72 17.00 17.45
CA GLY A 11 -33.03 16.69 18.71
C GLY A 11 -31.76 15.85 18.57
N LYS A 12 -31.41 15.31 17.40
CA LYS A 12 -30.12 14.65 17.16
C LYS A 12 -28.98 15.66 17.04
N THR A 13 -27.77 15.28 17.41
CA THR A 13 -26.57 16.13 17.45
C THR A 13 -25.71 15.88 16.20
N PRO A 14 -25.41 16.91 15.38
CA PRO A 14 -24.60 16.73 14.17
C PRO A 14 -23.12 16.48 14.47
N LEU A 15 -22.56 15.45 13.83
CA LEU A 15 -21.11 15.23 13.68
C LEU A 15 -20.74 15.51 12.22
N ALA A 16 -20.00 16.60 11.96
CA ALA A 16 -19.66 17.02 10.60
C ALA A 16 -18.29 16.47 10.18
N TYR A 17 -18.25 15.71 9.09
CA TYR A 17 -17.02 15.12 8.55
C TYR A 17 -16.60 15.80 7.26
N LEU A 18 -15.46 16.49 7.30
CA LEU A 18 -14.91 17.28 6.19
C LEU A 18 -13.65 16.60 5.64
N ARG A 19 -13.56 16.41 4.32
CA ARG A 19 -12.35 15.86 3.68
C ARG A 19 -12.01 16.58 2.38
N VAL A 20 -10.74 16.90 2.21
CA VAL A 20 -10.15 17.42 0.95
C VAL A 20 -9.10 16.47 0.41
N SER A 21 -8.92 16.42 -0.91
CA SER A 21 -8.11 15.40 -1.59
C SER A 21 -6.73 15.84 -2.05
N SER A 22 -6.40 17.13 -1.97
CA SER A 22 -5.06 17.64 -2.30
C SER A 22 -4.54 18.65 -1.27
N SER A 23 -3.22 18.71 -1.15
CA SER A 23 -2.51 19.71 -0.34
C SER A 23 -2.71 21.13 -0.86
N GLU A 24 -2.92 21.33 -2.15
CA GLU A 24 -3.20 22.65 -2.74
C GLU A 24 -4.58 23.20 -2.34
N GLN A 25 -5.60 22.32 -2.26
CA GLN A 25 -6.93 22.68 -1.76
C GLN A 25 -6.92 23.04 -0.27
N ALA A 26 -5.99 22.46 0.50
CA ALA A 26 -5.76 22.81 1.90
C ALA A 26 -4.93 24.10 2.05
N ALA A 27 -3.86 24.28 1.25
CA ALA A 27 -2.99 25.44 1.28
C ALA A 27 -3.72 26.76 0.92
N LYS A 28 -4.71 26.70 0.01
CA LYS A 28 -5.58 27.85 -0.30
C LYS A 28 -6.72 28.06 0.72
N GLY A 29 -6.85 27.21 1.74
CA GLY A 29 -7.87 27.28 2.80
C GLY A 29 -9.34 27.09 2.36
N SER A 30 -9.63 27.15 1.06
CA SER A 30 -10.98 27.23 0.50
C SER A 30 -11.75 25.91 0.61
N GLY A 31 -11.09 24.76 0.45
CA GLY A 31 -11.79 23.46 0.37
C GLY A 31 -12.49 23.03 1.66
N ILE A 32 -11.88 23.26 2.83
CA ILE A 32 -12.47 22.92 4.13
C ILE A 32 -13.44 24.02 4.58
N ARG A 33 -13.10 25.30 4.35
CA ARG A 33 -13.96 26.44 4.70
C ARG A 33 -15.28 26.42 3.93
N SER A 34 -15.25 26.18 2.62
CA SER A 34 -16.48 26.04 1.80
C SER A 34 -17.36 24.90 2.32
N GLN A 35 -16.78 23.71 2.56
CA GLN A 35 -17.51 22.57 3.15
C GLN A 35 -18.16 22.92 4.50
N LYS A 36 -17.47 23.70 5.33
CA LYS A 36 -17.99 24.17 6.62
C LYS A 36 -19.17 25.14 6.42
N ASP A 37 -19.01 26.14 5.58
CA ASP A 37 -20.02 27.17 5.30
C ASP A 37 -21.26 26.57 4.61
N GLU A 38 -21.07 25.58 3.73
CA GLU A 38 -22.14 24.77 3.11
C GLU A 38 -22.94 23.99 4.17
N ILE A 39 -22.25 23.33 5.11
CA ILE A 39 -22.86 22.59 6.21
C ILE A 39 -23.64 23.50 7.16
N GLU A 40 -23.09 24.65 7.54
CA GLU A 40 -23.78 25.59 8.44
C GLU A 40 -25.02 26.21 7.76
N LYS A 41 -24.96 26.49 6.45
CA LYS A 41 -26.14 26.89 5.65
C LYS A 41 -27.18 25.77 5.58
N TRP A 42 -26.79 24.53 5.32
CA TRP A 42 -27.71 23.39 5.21
C TRP A 42 -28.41 23.11 6.55
N LEU A 43 -27.68 23.13 7.67
CA LEU A 43 -28.25 22.98 9.02
C LEU A 43 -29.26 24.10 9.34
N LYS A 44 -28.93 25.35 9.01
CA LYS A 44 -29.83 26.50 9.18
C LYS A 44 -31.11 26.37 8.33
N ALA A 45 -30.98 25.93 7.07
CA ALA A 45 -32.12 25.74 6.17
C ALA A 45 -33.12 24.68 6.67
N HIS A 46 -32.62 23.63 7.34
CA HIS A 46 -33.45 22.55 7.91
C HIS A 46 -33.84 22.79 9.39
N GLY A 47 -33.65 24.01 9.91
CA GLY A 47 -34.04 24.38 11.28
C GLY A 47 -33.20 23.76 12.40
N ILE A 48 -32.07 23.12 12.07
CA ILE A 48 -31.20 22.42 13.03
C ILE A 48 -30.29 23.42 13.73
N ARG A 49 -30.65 23.80 14.96
CA ARG A 49 -29.94 24.83 15.75
C ARG A 49 -28.68 24.34 16.47
N LYS A 50 -28.44 23.03 16.55
CA LYS A 50 -27.27 22.46 17.24
C LYS A 50 -26.00 22.69 16.41
N LYS A 51 -24.95 23.22 17.05
CA LYS A 51 -23.64 23.37 16.40
C LYS A 51 -23.03 21.98 16.12
N PRO A 52 -22.54 21.72 14.90
CA PRO A 52 -21.86 20.46 14.57
C PRO A 52 -20.50 20.35 15.25
N LYS A 53 -20.12 19.13 15.65
CA LYS A 53 -18.74 18.81 16.01
C LYS A 53 -17.98 18.41 14.75
N TYR A 54 -16.91 19.13 14.42
CA TYR A 54 -16.16 18.94 13.18
C TYR A 54 -15.01 17.93 13.32
N PHE A 55 -14.88 17.06 12.33
CA PHE A 55 -13.76 16.14 12.12
C PHE A 55 -13.22 16.39 10.70
N GLN A 56 -11.95 16.78 10.57
CA GLN A 56 -11.43 17.39 9.33
C GLN A 56 -10.14 16.70 8.86
N GLU A 57 -10.05 16.25 7.60
CA GLU A 57 -8.87 15.50 7.11
C GLU A 57 -8.43 15.72 5.65
N GLN A 58 -7.19 15.28 5.42
CA GLN A 58 -6.39 15.22 4.19
C GLN A 58 -5.24 14.23 4.48
N VAL A 59 -5.00 13.09 3.82
CA VAL A 59 -5.63 12.44 2.65
C VAL A 59 -5.33 13.08 1.29
N SER A 60 -4.05 13.09 0.93
CA SER A 60 -3.63 13.04 -0.47
C SER A 60 -3.87 11.64 -1.07
N GLY A 61 -4.22 11.57 -2.36
CA GLY A 61 -4.83 10.39 -2.99
C GLY A 61 -3.99 9.12 -3.18
N GLY A 62 -2.88 8.93 -2.47
CA GLY A 62 -1.94 7.82 -2.69
C GLY A 62 -1.64 6.92 -1.48
N LYS A 63 -2.18 7.20 -0.29
CA LYS A 63 -1.90 6.42 0.94
C LYS A 63 -3.17 5.80 1.52
N ALA A 64 -3.01 4.69 2.23
CA ALA A 64 -4.09 3.77 2.63
C ALA A 64 -5.12 4.40 3.59
N GLU A 65 -6.24 3.69 3.76
CA GLU A 65 -7.36 4.10 4.63
C GLU A 65 -6.96 4.25 6.10
N ASP A 66 -5.85 3.61 6.50
CA ASP A 66 -5.17 3.75 7.79
C ASP A 66 -4.81 5.21 8.16
N LEU A 67 -4.85 6.15 7.21
CA LEU A 67 -4.63 7.59 7.47
C LEU A 67 -5.89 8.39 7.81
N ARG A 68 -7.09 7.80 7.80
CA ARG A 68 -8.36 8.51 8.11
C ARG A 68 -8.56 8.72 9.61
N LYS A 69 -7.54 9.23 10.31
CA LYS A 69 -7.49 9.40 11.77
C LYS A 69 -8.70 10.16 12.33
N GLN A 70 -9.20 11.15 11.60
CA GLN A 70 -10.33 11.98 12.03
C GLN A 70 -11.68 11.31 11.78
N PHE A 71 -11.79 10.47 10.74
CA PHE A 71 -12.92 9.57 10.57
C PHE A 71 -12.99 8.54 11.71
N THR A 72 -11.86 7.89 12.01
CA THR A 72 -11.77 6.94 13.14
C THR A 72 -12.04 7.63 14.47
N ALA A 73 -11.56 8.87 14.67
CA ALA A 73 -11.88 9.66 15.87
C ALA A 73 -13.36 10.05 15.96
N MET A 74 -14.04 10.30 14.83
CA MET A 74 -15.48 10.53 14.79
C MET A 74 -16.27 9.28 15.18
N LEU A 75 -15.97 8.14 14.55
CA LEU A 75 -16.65 6.87 14.84
C LEU A 75 -16.41 6.46 16.30
N ARG A 76 -15.16 6.55 16.79
CA ARG A 76 -14.84 6.30 18.19
C ARG A 76 -15.62 7.24 19.12
N HIS A 77 -15.61 8.55 18.86
CA HIS A 77 -16.35 9.51 19.67
C HIS A 77 -17.85 9.19 19.74
N LEU A 78 -18.43 8.71 18.64
CA LEU A 78 -19.83 8.29 18.54
C LEU A 78 -20.12 6.99 19.31
N PHE A 79 -19.28 5.97 19.16
CA PHE A 79 -19.47 4.67 19.85
C PHE A 79 -19.05 4.70 21.33
N GLU A 80 -18.29 5.70 21.77
CA GLU A 80 -18.06 6.00 23.19
C GLU A 80 -19.29 6.61 23.90
N GLN A 81 -20.36 6.97 23.17
CA GLN A 81 -21.58 7.52 23.76
C GLN A 81 -22.50 6.40 24.25
N LYS A 82 -23.16 6.63 25.40
CA LYS A 82 -24.19 5.70 25.94
C LYS A 82 -25.37 5.45 24.99
N ASP A 83 -25.61 6.36 24.05
CA ASP A 83 -26.70 6.30 23.09
C ASP A 83 -26.26 6.97 21.78
N PRO A 84 -25.71 6.20 20.82
CA PRO A 84 -25.28 6.70 19.52
C PRO A 84 -26.43 7.27 18.69
N SER A 85 -27.67 6.80 18.86
CA SER A 85 -28.83 7.21 18.04
C SER A 85 -29.21 8.70 18.21
N LYS A 86 -28.69 9.35 19.26
CA LYS A 86 -28.76 10.80 19.48
C LYS A 86 -27.84 11.61 18.56
N PHE A 87 -27.10 10.97 17.66
CA PHE A 87 -26.17 11.61 16.72
C PHE A 87 -26.53 11.26 15.28
N PHE A 88 -26.13 12.13 14.36
CA PHE A 88 -26.13 11.86 12.93
C PHE A 88 -24.83 12.39 12.33
N ILE A 89 -24.36 11.76 11.25
CA ILE A 89 -23.15 12.17 10.55
C ILE A 89 -23.53 13.00 9.35
N LEU A 90 -22.97 14.21 9.26
CA LEU A 90 -23.18 15.14 8.16
C LEU A 90 -21.90 15.24 7.33
N MET A 91 -22.02 15.13 6.01
CA MET A 91 -20.94 15.37 5.06
C MET A 91 -21.44 16.09 3.83
N ARG A 92 -20.53 16.61 3.01
CA ARG A 92 -20.91 17.33 1.79
C ARG A 92 -21.59 16.41 0.76
N ASP A 93 -20.90 15.35 0.37
CA ASP A 93 -21.33 14.37 -0.63
C ASP A 93 -20.97 12.96 -0.14
N PHE A 94 -21.74 11.93 -0.53
CA PHE A 94 -21.48 10.57 -0.04
C PHE A 94 -20.10 10.03 -0.44
N THR A 95 -19.46 10.56 -1.49
CA THR A 95 -18.07 10.16 -1.85
C THR A 95 -17.07 10.50 -0.72
N ARG A 96 -17.40 11.42 0.19
CA ARG A 96 -16.62 11.68 1.41
C ARG A 96 -16.62 10.49 2.36
N TRP A 97 -17.68 9.67 2.42
CA TRP A 97 -17.76 8.52 3.31
C TRP A 97 -16.66 7.48 3.06
N SER A 98 -16.45 7.06 1.81
CA SER A 98 -15.39 6.12 1.42
C SER A 98 -15.10 6.20 -0.09
N ARG A 99 -13.92 5.71 -0.49
CA ARG A 99 -13.54 5.46 -1.89
C ARG A 99 -13.31 3.96 -2.16
N HIS A 100 -13.86 3.10 -1.31
CA HIS A 100 -13.69 1.66 -1.38
C HIS A 100 -15.04 0.97 -1.21
N THR A 101 -15.40 0.17 -2.21
CA THR A 101 -16.71 -0.49 -2.35
C THR A 101 -17.05 -1.42 -1.21
N ILE A 102 -16.05 -2.03 -0.57
CA ILE A 102 -16.23 -2.98 0.55
C ILE A 102 -16.27 -2.26 1.92
N TYR A 103 -15.19 -1.55 2.29
CA TYR A 103 -15.08 -0.94 3.63
C TYR A 103 -16.10 0.18 3.90
N GLY A 104 -16.54 0.90 2.87
CA GLY A 104 -17.57 1.93 3.00
C GLY A 104 -18.90 1.38 3.54
N PRO A 105 -19.56 0.48 2.81
CA PRO A 105 -20.79 -0.18 3.27
C PRO A 105 -20.65 -0.92 4.61
N HIS A 106 -19.52 -1.59 4.86
CA HIS A 106 -19.30 -2.28 6.15
C HIS A 106 -19.33 -1.31 7.34
N ALA A 107 -18.65 -0.16 7.26
CA ALA A 107 -18.69 0.85 8.31
C ALA A 107 -20.08 1.51 8.43
N ALA A 108 -20.81 1.67 7.31
CA ALA A 108 -22.15 2.25 7.32
C ALA A 108 -23.17 1.32 7.98
N ARG A 109 -23.03 0.00 7.80
CA ARG A 109 -23.90 -0.99 8.45
C ARG A 109 -23.88 -0.89 9.98
N GLN A 110 -22.70 -0.69 10.57
CA GLN A 110 -22.57 -0.50 12.02
C GLN A 110 -23.35 0.73 12.52
N LEU A 111 -23.41 1.81 11.73
CA LEU A 111 -24.19 3.01 12.06
C LEU A 111 -25.69 2.78 11.91
N TYR A 112 -26.10 2.12 10.82
CA TYR A 112 -27.49 1.72 10.56
C TYR A 112 -28.05 0.91 11.75
N ASP A 113 -27.30 -0.09 12.22
CA ASP A 113 -27.72 -0.94 13.34
C ASP A 113 -27.80 -0.15 14.67
N ASN A 114 -26.96 0.88 14.85
CA ASN A 114 -26.92 1.76 16.03
C ASN A 114 -27.84 3.00 15.98
N GLY A 115 -28.74 3.12 14.99
CA GLY A 115 -29.70 4.22 14.94
C GLY A 115 -29.16 5.55 14.39
N VAL A 116 -28.03 5.51 13.67
CA VAL A 116 -27.29 6.71 13.22
C VAL A 116 -27.40 6.87 11.71
N GLU A 117 -27.95 8.01 11.27
CA GLU A 117 -27.99 8.39 9.85
C GLU A 117 -26.66 8.98 9.36
N ILE A 118 -26.39 8.74 8.08
CA ILE A 118 -25.38 9.41 7.28
C ILE A 118 -26.11 10.33 6.30
N VAL A 119 -25.83 11.64 6.37
CA VAL A 119 -26.52 12.68 5.60
C VAL A 119 -25.55 13.39 4.67
N SER A 120 -25.92 13.53 3.40
CA SER A 120 -25.24 14.40 2.44
C SER A 120 -26.00 15.71 2.25
N THR A 121 -25.26 16.84 2.28
CA THR A 121 -25.83 18.17 2.01
C THR A 121 -26.02 18.49 0.53
N ILE A 122 -25.21 17.91 -0.37
CA ILE A 122 -25.35 18.08 -1.84
C ILE A 122 -26.40 17.14 -2.41
N ASP A 123 -26.32 15.84 -2.05
CA ASP A 123 -27.27 14.84 -2.53
C ASP A 123 -28.67 15.02 -1.89
N ASN A 124 -28.75 15.87 -0.84
CA ASN A 124 -29.93 16.15 -0.01
C ASN A 124 -30.65 14.86 0.42
N ALA A 125 -29.85 13.86 0.82
CA ALA A 125 -30.27 12.51 1.11
C ALA A 125 -29.69 12.02 2.45
N SER A 126 -30.43 11.13 3.10
CA SER A 126 -30.06 10.46 4.36
C SER A 126 -30.00 8.96 4.11
N THR A 127 -29.08 8.23 4.71
CA THR A 127 -29.28 6.80 4.97
C THR A 127 -30.42 6.62 5.99
N GLY A 128 -31.01 5.43 6.03
CA GLY A 128 -31.91 5.03 7.09
C GLY A 128 -31.15 4.53 8.33
N HIS A 129 -31.90 3.93 9.25
CA HIS A 129 -31.36 3.14 10.34
C HIS A 129 -32.34 2.01 10.73
N SER A 130 -31.91 1.10 11.60
CA SER A 130 -32.63 -0.12 11.99
C SER A 130 -34.11 0.06 12.34
N THR A 131 -34.46 1.13 13.05
CA THR A 131 -35.84 1.48 13.44
C THR A 131 -36.56 2.46 12.50
N ARG A 132 -35.87 3.01 11.48
CA ARG A 132 -36.46 3.87 10.44
C ARG A 132 -35.71 3.67 9.11
N PRO A 133 -35.99 2.59 8.36
CA PRO A 133 -35.35 2.35 7.07
C PRO A 133 -35.69 3.44 6.05
N ASP A 134 -34.73 3.82 5.22
CA ASP A 134 -34.92 4.71 4.06
C ASP A 134 -34.33 4.02 2.82
N PRO A 135 -35.12 3.19 2.10
CA PRO A 135 -34.61 2.41 0.97
C PRO A 135 -34.02 3.26 -0.16
N ASN A 136 -34.54 4.48 -0.36
CA ASN A 136 -34.02 5.41 -1.36
C ASN A 136 -32.67 5.97 -0.91
N GLY A 137 -32.56 6.31 0.37
CA GLY A 137 -31.32 6.67 1.04
C GLY A 137 -30.21 5.64 0.88
N GLU A 138 -30.50 4.39 1.25
CA GLU A 138 -29.57 3.26 1.12
C GLU A 138 -29.17 3.00 -0.34
N PHE A 139 -30.12 3.09 -1.28
CA PHE A 139 -29.86 2.92 -2.71
C PHE A 139 -28.90 4.00 -3.24
N LEU A 140 -29.18 5.28 -2.97
CA LEU A 140 -28.31 6.38 -3.38
C LEU A 140 -26.91 6.25 -2.76
N PHE A 141 -26.83 5.94 -1.47
CA PHE A 141 -25.57 5.71 -0.77
C PHE A 141 -24.77 4.56 -1.40
N GLY A 142 -25.41 3.42 -1.68
CA GLY A 142 -24.79 2.27 -2.34
C GLY A 142 -24.31 2.58 -3.75
N LEU A 143 -25.10 3.33 -4.54
CA LEU A 143 -24.72 3.80 -5.86
C LEU A 143 -23.46 4.69 -5.82
N TRP A 144 -23.40 5.64 -4.88
CA TRP A 144 -22.21 6.48 -4.69
C TRP A 144 -20.97 5.70 -4.24
N MET A 145 -21.14 4.68 -3.41
CA MET A 145 -20.03 3.78 -3.02
C MET A 145 -19.50 2.98 -4.22
N ALA A 146 -20.39 2.50 -5.10
CA ALA A 146 -20.01 1.81 -6.33
C ALA A 146 -19.28 2.76 -7.32
N LEU A 147 -19.82 3.96 -7.53
CA LEU A 147 -19.23 4.98 -8.41
C LEU A 147 -17.84 5.42 -7.93
N GLY A 148 -17.68 5.75 -6.64
CA GLY A 148 -16.38 6.13 -6.07
C GLY A 148 -15.34 5.01 -6.12
N GLY A 149 -15.79 3.74 -6.08
CA GLY A 149 -14.95 2.58 -6.35
C GLY A 149 -14.49 2.50 -7.82
N ARG A 150 -15.40 2.73 -8.77
CA ARG A 150 -15.11 2.73 -10.22
C ARG A 150 -14.14 3.84 -10.61
N GLU A 151 -14.25 5.03 -10.02
CA GLU A 151 -13.28 6.12 -10.24
C GLU A 151 -11.86 5.69 -9.84
N ARG A 152 -11.72 5.03 -8.69
CA ARG A 152 -10.42 4.56 -8.18
C ARG A 152 -9.81 3.47 -9.04
N THR A 153 -10.60 2.48 -9.47
CA THR A 153 -10.12 1.41 -10.34
C THR A 153 -9.78 1.92 -11.73
N GLY A 154 -10.63 2.76 -12.32
CA GLY A 154 -10.38 3.39 -13.62
C GLY A 154 -9.16 4.31 -13.63
N ALA A 155 -8.89 5.03 -12.52
CA ALA A 155 -7.66 5.82 -12.39
C ALA A 155 -6.40 4.92 -12.33
N ALA A 156 -6.45 3.83 -11.55
CA ALA A 156 -5.36 2.85 -11.48
C ALA A 156 -5.11 2.16 -12.83
N GLU A 157 -6.17 1.84 -13.56
CA GLU A 157 -6.10 1.25 -14.91
C GLU A 157 -5.49 2.22 -15.93
N LYS A 158 -5.91 3.48 -15.96
CA LYS A 158 -5.29 4.52 -16.81
C LYS A 158 -3.80 4.69 -16.51
N ILE A 159 -3.40 4.65 -15.24
CA ILE A 159 -1.98 4.70 -14.84
C ILE A 159 -1.24 3.45 -15.35
N ARG A 160 -1.82 2.25 -15.19
CA ARG A 160 -1.24 1.00 -15.70
C ARG A 160 -1.05 1.05 -17.22
N THR A 161 -2.10 1.40 -17.96
CA THR A 161 -2.07 1.50 -19.43
C THR A 161 -1.05 2.55 -19.89
N GLY A 162 -0.97 3.71 -19.21
CA GLY A 162 0.06 4.71 -19.50
C GLY A 162 1.49 4.22 -19.27
N ILE A 163 1.72 3.43 -18.21
CA ILE A 163 3.01 2.78 -17.95
C ILE A 163 3.32 1.71 -19.01
N GLU A 164 2.33 0.93 -19.44
CA GLU A 164 2.48 -0.09 -20.48
C GLU A 164 2.77 0.53 -21.85
N SER A 165 2.05 1.58 -22.24
CA SER A 165 2.34 2.37 -23.45
C SER A 165 3.73 3.01 -23.40
N ALA A 166 4.13 3.58 -22.26
CA ALA A 166 5.47 4.15 -22.10
C ALA A 166 6.58 3.09 -22.26
N LYS A 167 6.40 1.89 -21.71
CA LYS A 167 7.32 0.75 -21.90
C LYS A 167 7.38 0.30 -23.36
N GLY A 168 6.23 0.27 -24.06
CA GLY A 168 6.17 -0.04 -25.50
C GLY A 168 6.97 0.95 -26.36
N LEU A 169 7.09 2.21 -25.90
CA LEU A 169 7.95 3.25 -26.48
C LEU A 169 9.39 3.23 -25.93
N GLY A 170 9.84 2.12 -25.30
CA GLY A 170 11.18 1.97 -24.75
C GLY A 170 11.48 2.79 -23.47
N ARG A 171 10.50 3.52 -22.90
CA ARG A 171 10.75 4.36 -21.71
C ARG A 171 10.90 3.50 -20.46
N VAL A 172 12.08 3.54 -19.85
CA VAL A 172 12.38 2.86 -18.59
C VAL A 172 11.89 3.72 -17.42
N GLY A 173 10.88 3.23 -16.70
CA GLY A 173 10.42 3.84 -15.46
C GLY A 173 11.27 3.41 -14.25
N GLY A 174 11.62 4.35 -13.39
CA GLY A 174 12.42 4.14 -12.18
C GLY A 174 13.01 5.46 -11.66
N GLN A 175 13.86 5.37 -10.63
CA GLN A 175 14.84 6.42 -10.40
C GLN A 175 15.89 6.32 -11.51
N PRO A 176 16.27 7.40 -12.19
CA PRO A 176 17.37 7.35 -13.15
C PRO A 176 18.65 6.90 -12.43
N LEU A 177 19.45 6.10 -13.11
CA LEU A 177 20.83 5.88 -12.67
C LEU A 177 21.60 7.19 -12.90
N ASP A 178 22.38 7.58 -11.91
CA ASP A 178 23.32 8.69 -12.06
C ASP A 178 24.46 8.20 -12.98
N PRO A 179 24.62 8.77 -14.19
CA PRO A 179 25.58 8.27 -15.17
C PRO A 179 27.04 8.53 -14.76
N ASP A 180 27.26 9.51 -13.88
CA ASP A 180 28.59 9.89 -13.39
C ASP A 180 28.95 9.16 -12.09
N GLN A 181 28.00 8.43 -11.48
CA GLN A 181 28.26 7.61 -10.30
C GLN A 181 29.09 6.38 -10.70
N PRO A 182 30.34 6.21 -10.21
CA PRO A 182 31.17 5.07 -10.58
C PRO A 182 30.48 3.74 -10.30
N TRP A 183 30.67 2.73 -11.15
CA TRP A 183 29.96 1.45 -11.02
C TRP A 183 30.26 0.78 -9.68
N GLU A 184 31.48 0.95 -9.15
CA GLU A 184 31.89 0.52 -7.80
C GLU A 184 31.09 1.24 -6.72
N THR A 185 30.73 2.51 -6.94
CA THR A 185 29.90 3.30 -6.02
C THR A 185 28.42 2.97 -6.16
N MET A 186 27.93 2.62 -7.35
CA MET A 186 26.59 2.03 -7.53
C MET A 186 26.49 0.66 -6.84
N VAL A 187 27.45 -0.23 -7.09
CA VAL A 187 27.53 -1.57 -6.48
C VAL A 187 27.77 -1.46 -4.97
N ALA A 188 28.67 -0.59 -4.50
CA ALA A 188 28.90 -0.40 -3.07
C ALA A 188 27.70 0.24 -2.37
N ASN A 189 27.01 1.23 -2.96
CA ASN A 189 25.76 1.72 -2.39
C ASN A 189 24.70 0.61 -2.36
N TRP A 190 24.57 -0.18 -3.43
CA TRP A 190 23.68 -1.34 -3.48
C TRP A 190 24.01 -2.39 -2.40
N TYR A 191 25.27 -2.80 -2.24
CA TYR A 191 25.74 -3.68 -1.15
C TYR A 191 25.54 -3.06 0.24
N ARG A 192 25.77 -1.75 0.40
CA ARG A 192 25.58 -1.00 1.66
C ARG A 192 24.10 -0.83 2.03
N PHE A 193 23.18 -0.99 1.06
CA PHE A 193 21.74 -1.08 1.27
C PHE A 193 21.19 -2.52 1.33
N GLU A 194 21.88 -3.54 0.79
CA GLU A 194 21.49 -4.96 0.87
C GLU A 194 22.13 -5.74 2.04
N LEU A 195 23.23 -5.25 2.64
CA LEU A 195 23.88 -5.84 3.82
C LEU A 195 24.14 -4.83 4.95
N PRO A 196 23.13 -4.50 5.77
CA PRO A 196 23.35 -4.01 7.12
C PRO A 196 23.99 -5.10 7.99
N ARG A 197 25.09 -4.75 8.68
CA ARG A 197 25.79 -5.60 9.66
C ARG A 197 24.78 -6.11 10.70
N GLY A 198 24.57 -7.43 10.75
CA GLY A 198 23.59 -8.05 11.65
C GLY A 198 22.74 -9.18 11.03
N ALA A 199 22.95 -9.54 9.76
CA ALA A 199 22.35 -10.72 9.14
C ALA A 199 22.97 -12.06 9.61
N ASP A 200 23.06 -12.25 10.92
CA ASP A 200 23.24 -13.58 11.50
C ASP A 200 21.87 -14.24 11.71
N GLU A 201 21.74 -15.44 11.15
CA GLU A 201 20.69 -16.44 11.38
C GLU A 201 19.20 -16.16 11.02
N LYS A 202 18.59 -17.16 10.37
CA LYS A 202 17.17 -17.58 10.51
C LYS A 202 16.03 -16.64 10.05
N ILE A 203 16.29 -15.47 9.47
CA ILE A 203 15.22 -14.50 9.12
C ILE A 203 14.69 -14.66 7.68
N GLY A 204 13.48 -15.21 7.54
CA GLY A 204 12.77 -15.31 6.24
C GLY A 204 12.10 -14.00 5.79
N TYR A 205 11.74 -13.87 4.50
CA TYR A 205 11.18 -12.63 3.89
C TYR A 205 10.06 -11.89 4.65
N LYS A 206 9.25 -12.59 5.47
CA LYS A 206 8.22 -11.97 6.30
C LYS A 206 8.83 -11.23 7.49
N GLN A 207 9.89 -11.77 8.07
CA GLN A 207 10.56 -11.24 9.25
C GLN A 207 11.56 -10.15 8.85
N ALA A 208 12.35 -10.33 7.79
CA ALA A 208 13.17 -9.25 7.21
C ALA A 208 12.35 -7.99 6.87
N SER A 209 11.14 -8.18 6.33
CA SER A 209 10.19 -7.09 6.04
C SER A 209 9.68 -6.38 7.30
N ASN A 210 9.56 -7.09 8.44
CA ASN A 210 9.16 -6.51 9.71
C ASN A 210 10.34 -5.80 10.39
N ASP A 211 11.48 -6.48 10.49
CA ASP A 211 12.67 -6.04 11.22
C ASP A 211 13.30 -4.80 10.56
N TRP A 212 13.32 -4.77 9.22
CA TRP A 212 13.82 -3.63 8.44
C TRP A 212 12.74 -2.57 8.15
N LYS A 213 11.48 -2.82 8.56
CA LYS A 213 10.30 -1.96 8.31
C LYS A 213 10.04 -1.63 6.82
N VAL A 214 10.60 -2.39 5.88
CA VAL A 214 10.36 -2.25 4.43
C VAL A 214 9.38 -3.30 3.92
N THR A 215 8.61 -2.98 2.88
CA THR A 215 7.60 -3.92 2.36
C THR A 215 8.24 -5.07 1.57
N ARG A 216 7.63 -6.26 1.59
CA ARG A 216 8.07 -7.42 0.78
C ARG A 216 8.13 -7.13 -0.73
N GLY A 217 7.40 -6.12 -1.20
CA GLY A 217 7.46 -5.65 -2.59
C GLY A 217 8.80 -5.03 -2.95
N TRP A 218 9.51 -4.41 -2.00
CA TRP A 218 10.82 -3.80 -2.21
C TRP A 218 11.89 -4.85 -2.57
N VAL A 219 11.93 -5.96 -1.82
CA VAL A 219 12.85 -7.09 -2.08
C VAL A 219 12.56 -7.74 -3.44
N ARG A 220 11.28 -7.88 -3.82
CA ARG A 220 10.89 -8.39 -5.14
C ARG A 220 11.30 -7.43 -6.27
N GLY A 221 11.24 -6.12 -6.02
CA GLY A 221 11.69 -5.08 -6.95
C GLY A 221 13.21 -5.04 -7.15
N ALA A 222 14.00 -5.38 -6.13
CA ALA A 222 15.46 -5.47 -6.26
C ALA A 222 15.88 -6.56 -7.26
N LEU A 223 15.30 -7.75 -7.15
CA LEU A 223 15.54 -8.86 -8.08
C LEU A 223 15.06 -8.56 -9.51
N ASP A 224 13.99 -7.79 -9.69
CA ASP A 224 13.52 -7.36 -11.01
C ASP A 224 14.47 -6.33 -11.65
N ARG A 225 15.00 -5.39 -10.86
CA ARG A 225 16.03 -4.44 -11.32
C ARG A 225 17.30 -5.17 -11.77
N PHE A 226 17.74 -6.18 -11.02
CA PHE A 226 18.92 -6.98 -11.38
C PHE A 226 18.78 -7.69 -12.73
N ARG A 227 17.61 -8.27 -13.01
CA ARG A 227 17.32 -8.90 -14.31
C ARG A 227 17.39 -7.90 -15.46
N ARG A 228 16.77 -6.72 -15.29
CA ARG A 228 16.81 -5.65 -16.29
C ARG A 228 18.21 -5.13 -16.52
N PHE A 229 19.03 -5.04 -15.47
CA PHE A 229 20.43 -4.64 -15.58
C PHE A 229 21.26 -5.66 -16.37
N LYS A 230 21.08 -6.98 -16.13
CA LYS A 230 21.70 -8.02 -16.97
C LYS A 230 21.26 -7.89 -18.44
N THR A 231 19.96 -7.68 -18.70
CA THR A 231 19.44 -7.49 -20.06
C THR A 231 20.03 -6.24 -20.71
N TRP A 232 20.24 -5.16 -19.95
CA TRP A 232 20.85 -3.92 -20.45
C TRP A 232 22.33 -4.12 -20.81
N LEU A 233 23.14 -4.76 -19.96
CA LEU A 233 24.54 -5.07 -20.25
C LEU A 233 24.69 -5.89 -21.53
N ILE A 234 23.91 -6.97 -21.67
CA ILE A 234 23.89 -7.82 -22.87
C ILE A 234 23.47 -7.02 -24.12
N ALA A 235 22.50 -6.11 -23.99
CA ALA A 235 22.02 -5.29 -25.11
C ALA A 235 23.01 -4.19 -25.56
N HIS A 236 24.07 -3.92 -24.77
CA HIS A 236 25.11 -2.93 -25.10
C HIS A 236 26.48 -3.61 -25.32
N ASP A 237 26.49 -4.93 -25.53
CA ASP A 237 27.69 -5.76 -25.74
C ASP A 237 28.76 -5.59 -24.65
N MET A 238 28.33 -5.22 -23.44
CA MET A 238 29.21 -5.04 -22.29
C MET A 238 29.52 -6.40 -21.69
N GLU A 239 30.81 -6.73 -21.57
CA GLU A 239 31.26 -7.98 -21.01
C GLU A 239 30.74 -8.16 -19.58
N VAL A 240 29.82 -9.10 -19.41
CA VAL A 240 29.27 -9.46 -18.11
C VAL A 240 30.36 -10.20 -17.34
N GLN A 241 31.07 -9.44 -16.49
CA GLN A 241 32.16 -9.89 -15.62
C GLN A 241 31.94 -11.34 -15.14
N PRO A 242 32.90 -12.27 -15.31
CA PRO A 242 32.70 -13.71 -15.05
C PRO A 242 32.07 -14.03 -13.69
N GLU A 243 32.40 -13.25 -12.66
CA GLU A 243 31.87 -13.31 -11.30
C GLU A 243 30.35 -13.12 -11.26
N LEU A 244 29.81 -12.22 -12.08
CA LEU A 244 28.38 -11.91 -12.17
C LEU A 244 27.60 -13.05 -12.84
N ASN A 245 28.17 -13.67 -13.86
CA ASN A 245 27.60 -14.89 -14.47
C ASN A 245 27.65 -16.08 -13.49
N ARG A 246 28.76 -16.27 -12.77
CA ARG A 246 28.93 -17.34 -11.78
C ARG A 246 27.99 -17.17 -10.57
N TRP A 247 27.77 -15.93 -10.11
CA TRP A 247 26.79 -15.62 -9.07
C TRP A 247 25.36 -15.92 -9.51
N LEU A 248 25.01 -15.58 -10.75
CA LEU A 248 23.69 -15.88 -11.32
C LEU A 248 23.44 -17.39 -11.41
N GLU A 249 24.43 -18.16 -11.85
CA GLU A 249 24.35 -19.62 -11.92
C GLU A 249 24.10 -20.24 -10.54
N VAL A 250 24.85 -19.82 -9.52
CA VAL A 250 24.66 -20.23 -8.12
C VAL A 250 23.25 -19.90 -7.63
N MET A 251 22.75 -18.70 -7.93
CA MET A 251 21.41 -18.26 -7.55
C MET A 251 20.28 -18.97 -8.32
N GLU A 252 20.55 -19.53 -9.49
CA GLU A 252 19.61 -20.35 -10.26
C GLU A 252 19.61 -21.79 -9.80
N ARG A 253 20.79 -22.39 -9.56
CA ARG A 253 20.91 -23.70 -8.89
C ARG A 253 20.19 -23.70 -7.52
N LEU A 254 20.33 -22.64 -6.72
CA LEU A 254 19.57 -22.50 -5.46
C LEU A 254 18.05 -22.44 -5.65
N ARG A 255 17.54 -21.80 -6.71
CA ARG A 255 16.09 -21.81 -7.01
C ARG A 255 15.63 -23.19 -7.42
N GLU A 256 16.47 -23.94 -8.14
CA GLU A 256 16.14 -25.28 -8.61
C GLU A 256 16.11 -26.29 -7.47
N VAL A 257 17.13 -26.29 -6.59
CA VAL A 257 17.11 -27.08 -5.34
C VAL A 257 15.86 -26.77 -4.51
N LYS A 258 15.48 -25.49 -4.40
CA LYS A 258 14.25 -25.07 -3.72
C LYS A 258 12.97 -25.54 -4.41
N ARG A 259 12.97 -25.67 -5.74
CA ARG A 259 11.83 -26.13 -6.55
C ARG A 259 11.63 -27.62 -6.37
N VAL A 260 12.71 -28.40 -6.41
CA VAL A 260 12.72 -29.86 -6.32
C VAL A 260 12.50 -30.33 -4.87
N HIS A 261 13.25 -29.80 -3.91
CA HIS A 261 13.24 -30.28 -2.52
C HIS A 261 12.39 -29.42 -1.57
N GLY A 262 11.75 -28.36 -2.06
CA GLY A 262 10.94 -27.45 -1.26
C GLY A 262 11.75 -26.54 -0.33
N LYS A 263 11.16 -25.39 0.03
CA LYS A 263 11.82 -24.32 0.83
C LYS A 263 12.17 -24.73 2.28
N GLY A 264 11.71 -25.89 2.75
CA GLY A 264 11.86 -26.33 4.14
C GLY A 264 12.79 -27.53 4.35
N SER A 265 13.26 -28.18 3.28
CA SER A 265 14.14 -29.34 3.38
C SER A 265 15.53 -28.97 3.86
N ASP A 266 16.18 -29.92 4.53
CA ASP A 266 17.54 -29.75 5.01
C ASP A 266 18.53 -29.64 3.83
N ILE A 267 18.29 -30.34 2.72
CA ILE A 267 19.00 -30.17 1.44
C ILE A 267 18.98 -28.70 0.97
N PHE A 268 17.81 -28.04 0.98
CA PHE A 268 17.73 -26.63 0.58
C PHE A 268 18.42 -25.69 1.61
N ARG A 269 18.28 -25.98 2.91
CA ARG A 269 18.93 -25.20 3.99
C ARG A 269 20.45 -25.28 3.89
N GLU A 270 20.98 -26.46 3.61
CA GLU A 270 22.41 -26.73 3.48
C GLU A 270 23.00 -26.12 2.21
N ALA A 271 22.35 -26.28 1.06
CA ALA A 271 22.74 -25.58 -0.16
C ALA A 271 22.76 -24.06 0.02
N GLN A 272 21.78 -23.51 0.75
CA GLN A 272 21.72 -22.08 1.11
C GLN A 272 22.86 -21.67 2.06
N ALA A 273 23.20 -22.50 3.06
CA ALA A 273 24.29 -22.25 4.00
C ALA A 273 25.66 -22.26 3.29
N SER A 274 25.93 -23.29 2.47
CA SER A 274 27.18 -23.43 1.70
C SER A 274 27.39 -22.27 0.73
N THR A 275 26.33 -21.85 0.03
CA THR A 275 26.36 -20.64 -0.82
C THR A 275 26.69 -19.38 0.00
N SER A 276 26.12 -19.26 1.20
CA SER A 276 26.39 -18.13 2.09
C SER A 276 27.82 -18.11 2.64
N GLY A 277 28.50 -19.27 2.70
CA GLY A 277 29.91 -19.37 3.07
C GLY A 277 30.86 -18.86 1.98
N ILE A 278 30.60 -19.25 0.72
CA ILE A 278 31.37 -18.80 -0.45
C ILE A 278 31.30 -17.26 -0.59
N LEU A 279 30.13 -16.68 -0.33
CA LEU A 279 29.91 -15.22 -0.37
C LEU A 279 30.56 -14.45 0.79
N LYS A 280 31.10 -15.12 1.82
CA LYS A 280 31.65 -14.46 3.03
C LYS A 280 33.16 -14.22 3.01
N LYS A 281 33.95 -14.96 2.22
CA LYS A 281 35.43 -14.80 2.13
C LYS A 281 35.98 -15.19 0.75
N PRO A 282 36.00 -14.27 -0.24
CA PRO A 282 36.51 -14.54 -1.59
C PRO A 282 37.93 -15.11 -1.62
N GLU A 283 38.88 -14.49 -0.90
CA GLU A 283 40.29 -14.92 -0.85
C GLU A 283 40.50 -16.36 -0.32
N LEU A 284 39.60 -16.87 0.52
CA LEU A 284 39.69 -18.24 1.04
C LEU A 284 39.22 -19.28 0.02
N TYR A 285 38.33 -18.90 -0.91
CA TYR A 285 37.96 -19.71 -2.06
C TYR A 285 39.13 -19.78 -3.07
N TRP A 286 39.77 -18.64 -3.36
CA TRP A 286 40.92 -18.59 -4.27
C TRP A 286 42.11 -19.42 -3.79
N SER A 287 42.50 -19.34 -2.51
CA SER A 287 43.61 -20.16 -1.99
C SER A 287 43.33 -21.68 -1.94
N LEU A 288 42.06 -22.10 -2.05
CA LEU A 288 41.66 -23.50 -2.20
C LEU A 288 41.68 -23.94 -3.67
N VAL A 289 41.24 -23.06 -4.57
CA VAL A 289 41.27 -23.25 -6.03
C VAL A 289 42.72 -23.39 -6.53
N ASP A 290 43.61 -22.49 -6.10
CA ASP A 290 45.04 -22.48 -6.49
C ASP A 290 45.81 -23.72 -6.01
N LYS A 291 45.38 -24.35 -4.89
CA LYS A 291 46.09 -25.48 -4.29
C LYS A 291 45.73 -26.85 -4.86
N VAL A 292 44.53 -27.01 -5.42
CA VAL A 292 43.97 -28.35 -5.68
C VAL A 292 43.43 -28.51 -7.10
N GLY A 293 43.20 -27.41 -7.83
CA GLY A 293 42.53 -27.42 -9.13
C GLY A 293 41.01 -27.56 -8.99
N THR A 294 40.28 -26.85 -9.86
CA THR A 294 38.82 -26.66 -9.75
C THR A 294 38.01 -27.96 -9.73
N GLU A 295 38.39 -28.97 -10.51
CA GLU A 295 37.62 -30.24 -10.59
C GLU A 295 37.77 -31.08 -9.31
N LYS A 296 38.97 -31.09 -8.71
CA LYS A 296 39.27 -31.95 -7.56
C LYS A 296 38.69 -31.40 -6.25
N ALA A 297 38.63 -30.08 -6.10
CA ALA A 297 37.93 -29.43 -4.99
C ALA A 297 36.42 -29.70 -4.99
N PHE A 298 35.80 -29.89 -6.17
CA PHE A 298 34.39 -30.31 -6.27
C PHE A 298 34.21 -31.82 -6.02
N ALA A 299 35.13 -32.67 -6.47
CA ALA A 299 35.08 -34.11 -6.19
C ALA A 299 35.18 -34.43 -4.68
N GLU A 300 36.03 -33.71 -3.92
CA GLU A 300 36.13 -33.88 -2.45
C GLU A 300 34.87 -33.43 -1.69
N LEU A 301 34.09 -32.50 -2.26
CA LEU A 301 32.77 -32.16 -1.76
C LEU A 301 31.73 -33.24 -2.11
N GLU A 302 31.77 -33.80 -3.32
CA GLU A 302 30.82 -34.83 -3.74
C GLU A 302 30.99 -36.14 -2.94
N VAL A 303 32.22 -36.51 -2.57
CA VAL A 303 32.51 -37.68 -1.70
C VAL A 303 32.03 -37.49 -0.26
N LYS A 304 31.90 -36.24 0.22
CA LYS A 304 31.34 -35.95 1.57
C LYS A 304 29.81 -35.95 1.61
N PHE A 305 29.15 -36.01 0.45
CA PHE A 305 27.69 -35.92 0.30
C PHE A 305 27.07 -37.16 -0.37
N ARG A 306 27.78 -38.31 -0.30
CA ARG A 306 27.25 -39.66 -0.52
C ARG A 306 27.42 -40.50 0.74
#